data_AF-A0A956HRD0-F1
#
_entry.id   AF-A0A956HRD0-F1
#
_cell.length_a   1.000
_cell.length_b   1.000
_cell.length_c   1.000
_cell.angle_alpha   90.00
_cell.angle_beta   90.00
_cell.angle_gamma   90.00
#
_symmetry.space_group_name_H-M   'P 1'
#
loop_
_entity.id
_entity.type
_entity.pdbx_description
1 polymer ?
#
loop_
_entity_poly.entity_id
_entity_poly.type
_entity_poly.pdbx_seq_one_letter_code
_entity_poly.pdbx_strand_id
1 'polypeptide(L)'
;LFAHDADPLINGGLPEVDFVFDMALNNSGGDLFIGFEGVVWDHVDLAPVFANESTSLDPNLLNDVDNDVAGNWCNGGVGTPRAANDACMGGGGG
;
A
#
# COMPACT_ATOMS: atom_id res chain seq x y z
N LEU A 1 16.85 0.23 0.68
CA LEU A 1 15.70 -0.58 1.11
C LEU A 1 15.32 -0.18 2.53
N PHE A 2 14.07 0.24 2.70
CA PHE A 2 13.48 0.52 4.01
C PHE A 2 12.67 -0.69 4.46
N ALA A 3 12.77 -1.08 5.73
CA ALA A 3 11.97 -2.18 6.28
C ALA A 3 11.65 -1.96 7.76
N HIS A 4 10.70 -2.76 8.29
CA HIS A 4 10.31 -2.67 9.69
C HIS A 4 11.29 -3.42 10.61
N ASP A 5 11.94 -4.48 10.11
CA ASP A 5 12.97 -5.23 10.84
C ASP A 5 14.31 -5.20 10.08
N ALA A 6 15.43 -5.34 10.80
CA ALA A 6 16.74 -5.50 10.19
C ALA A 6 16.96 -6.91 9.63
N ASP A 7 16.26 -7.92 10.16
CA ASP A 7 16.30 -9.30 9.67
C ASP A 7 15.43 -9.44 8.40
N PRO A 8 16.03 -9.71 7.22
CA PRO A 8 15.29 -9.81 5.99
C PRO A 8 14.29 -10.99 5.96
N LEU A 9 14.50 -12.03 6.78
CA LEU A 9 13.57 -13.17 6.86
C LEU A 9 12.25 -12.79 7.55
N ILE A 10 12.27 -11.86 8.50
CA ILE A 10 11.06 -11.35 9.15
C ILE A 10 10.27 -10.48 8.17
N ASN A 11 10.95 -9.78 7.26
CA ASN A 11 10.32 -8.95 6.23
C ASN A 11 9.85 -9.73 4.99
N GLY A 12 9.65 -11.06 5.08
CA GLY A 12 9.20 -11.85 3.95
C GLY A 12 10.28 -12.14 2.91
N GLY A 13 11.56 -12.12 3.30
CA GLY A 13 12.69 -12.47 2.44
C GLY A 13 13.16 -11.32 1.54
N LEU A 14 13.02 -10.07 2.01
CA LEU A 14 13.60 -8.92 1.31
C LEU A 14 15.15 -9.05 1.20
N PRO A 15 15.79 -8.27 0.32
CA PRO A 15 17.24 -8.07 0.36
C PRO A 15 17.74 -7.45 1.68
N GLU A 16 19.06 -7.27 1.79
CA GLU A 16 19.67 -6.55 2.92
C GLU A 16 19.02 -5.17 3.12
N VAL A 17 18.68 -4.86 4.37
CA VAL A 17 17.95 -3.66 4.76
C VAL A 17 18.94 -2.51 4.99
N ASP A 18 18.74 -1.39 4.31
CA ASP A 18 19.60 -0.20 4.45
C ASP A 18 19.15 0.68 5.63
N PHE A 19 17.84 0.75 5.87
CA PHE A 19 17.25 1.60 6.91
C PHE A 19 16.03 0.92 7.56
N VAL A 20 15.94 1.03 8.88
CA VAL A 20 14.80 0.51 9.66
C VAL A 20 13.88 1.66 10.06
N PHE A 21 12.58 1.46 9.95
CA PHE A 21 11.55 2.33 10.53
C PHE A 21 10.69 1.55 11.53
N ASP A 22 10.11 2.25 12.50
CA ASP A 22 9.28 1.66 13.57
C ASP A 22 7.80 2.06 13.48
N MET A 23 7.44 2.88 12.49
CA MET A 23 6.06 3.27 12.23
C MET A 23 5.25 2.13 11.60
N ALA A 24 3.96 2.10 11.90
CA ALA A 24 3.01 1.17 11.31
C ALA A 24 1.83 1.91 10.70
N LEU A 25 1.36 1.42 9.55
CA LEU A 25 0.11 1.87 8.96
C LEU A 25 -1.05 1.15 9.68
N ASN A 26 -2.04 1.92 10.12
CA ASN A 26 -3.23 1.39 10.77
C ASN A 26 -4.48 1.74 9.95
N ASN A 27 -5.61 1.16 10.33
CA ASN A 27 -6.85 1.29 9.56
C ASN A 27 -7.56 2.66 9.71
N SER A 28 -7.03 3.58 10.53
CA SER A 28 -7.64 4.90 10.74
C SER A 28 -7.24 5.95 9.70
N GLY A 29 -6.43 5.56 8.71
CA GLY A 29 -5.87 6.48 7.72
C GLY A 29 -4.63 7.21 8.23
N GLY A 30 -4.20 8.22 7.47
CA GLY A 30 -3.04 9.05 7.79
C GLY A 30 -2.33 9.55 6.54
N ASP A 31 -1.08 9.95 6.68
CA ASP A 31 -0.18 10.34 5.60
C ASP A 31 1.08 9.46 5.63
N LEU A 32 1.61 9.14 4.45
CA LEU A 32 2.93 8.52 4.28
C LEU A 32 3.72 9.35 3.28
N PHE A 33 4.95 9.72 3.65
CA PHE A 33 5.81 10.50 2.78
C PHE A 33 7.27 10.03 2.82
N ILE A 34 7.99 10.35 1.76
CA ILE A 34 9.45 10.21 1.66
C ILE A 34 10.01 11.62 1.45
N GLY A 35 11.03 11.99 2.22
CA GLY A 35 11.64 13.31 2.14
C GLY A 35 13.02 13.40 2.78
N PHE A 36 13.72 14.50 2.54
CA PHE A 36 15.06 14.77 3.05
C PHE A 36 15.26 16.27 3.28
N GLU A 37 15.90 16.64 4.39
CA GLU A 37 16.21 18.04 4.74
C GLU A 37 15.00 19.01 4.68
N GLY A 38 13.83 18.52 5.08
CA GLY A 38 12.58 19.32 5.09
C GLY A 38 11.90 19.44 3.73
N VAL A 39 12.42 18.77 2.69
CA VAL A 39 11.79 18.67 1.38
C VAL A 39 11.05 17.33 1.29
N VAL A 40 9.76 17.39 0.95
CA VAL A 40 8.96 16.19 0.62
C VAL A 40 9.22 15.85 -0.85
N TRP A 41 9.61 14.61 -1.12
CA TRP A 41 9.83 14.09 -2.47
C TRP A 41 8.61 13.36 -3.00
N ASP A 42 7.94 12.60 -2.13
CA ASP A 42 6.74 11.84 -2.45
C ASP A 42 5.82 11.76 -1.22
N HIS A 43 4.51 11.76 -1.44
CA HIS A 43 3.49 11.80 -0.39
C HIS A 43 2.17 11.21 -0.87
N VAL A 44 1.60 10.32 -0.07
CA VAL A 44 0.27 9.77 -0.27
C VAL A 44 -0.62 9.97 0.96
N ASP A 45 -1.84 10.44 0.71
CA ASP A 45 -2.92 10.48 1.71
C ASP A 45 -3.59 9.10 1.79
N LEU A 46 -3.56 8.49 2.97
CA LEU A 46 -4.18 7.20 3.24
C LEU A 46 -5.57 7.41 3.85
N ALA A 47 -6.61 7.05 3.10
CA ALA A 47 -7.97 7.03 3.61
C ALA A 47 -8.16 5.93 4.68
N PRO A 48 -9.08 6.11 5.65
CA PRO A 48 -9.46 5.05 6.58
C PRO A 48 -10.01 3.82 5.83
N VAL A 49 -9.69 2.62 6.34
CA VAL A 49 -10.10 1.34 5.74
C VAL A 49 -10.79 0.45 6.78
N PHE A 50 -11.53 -0.56 6.31
CA PHE A 50 -12.18 -1.54 7.18
C PHE A 50 -11.22 -2.67 7.55
N ALA A 51 -11.34 -3.16 8.78
CA ALA A 51 -10.55 -4.29 9.24
C ALA A 51 -10.94 -5.58 8.48
N ASN A 52 -9.93 -6.37 8.13
CA ASN A 52 -10.07 -7.61 7.35
C ASN A 52 -10.58 -7.41 5.92
N GLU A 53 -10.46 -6.21 5.37
CA GLU A 53 -10.74 -5.90 3.97
C GLU A 53 -9.47 -5.34 3.32
N SER A 54 -9.32 -5.60 2.02
CA SER A 54 -8.30 -4.97 1.18
C SER A 54 -8.91 -3.91 0.29
N THR A 55 -8.06 -3.05 -0.25
CA THR A 55 -8.40 -2.21 -1.40
C THR A 55 -7.69 -2.76 -2.64
N SER A 56 -8.28 -2.48 -3.79
CA SER A 56 -7.72 -2.80 -5.10
C SER A 56 -7.67 -1.53 -5.96
N LEU A 57 -6.87 -1.59 -7.03
CA LEU A 57 -6.74 -0.55 -8.04
C LEU A 57 -6.78 -1.21 -9.44
N ASP A 58 -7.29 -0.49 -10.44
CA ASP A 58 -7.19 -0.93 -11.83
C ASP A 58 -5.70 -0.94 -12.26
N PRO A 59 -5.17 -2.03 -12.81
CA PRO A 59 -3.78 -2.10 -13.29
C PRO A 59 -3.39 -1.01 -14.30
N ASN A 60 -4.34 -0.37 -14.98
CA ASN A 60 -4.10 0.76 -15.89
C ASN A 60 -3.89 2.10 -15.16
N LEU A 61 -4.14 2.15 -13.85
CA LEU A 61 -4.05 3.35 -13.01
C LEU A 61 -2.85 3.30 -12.04
N LEU A 62 -1.85 2.46 -12.32
CA LEU A 62 -0.63 2.29 -11.50
C LEU A 62 0.45 3.36 -11.73
N ASN A 63 0.15 4.42 -12.49
CA ASN A 63 1.09 5.54 -12.63
C ASN A 63 1.09 6.40 -11.37
N ASP A 64 2.10 7.26 -11.27
CA ASP A 64 2.43 8.13 -10.12
C ASP A 64 1.41 9.23 -9.82
N VAL A 65 0.37 9.37 -10.65
CA VAL A 65 -0.70 10.34 -10.42
C VAL A 65 -2.01 9.64 -10.10
N ASP A 66 -2.36 8.61 -10.87
CA ASP A 66 -3.66 7.95 -10.76
C ASP A 66 -3.75 7.04 -9.53
N ASN A 67 -2.63 6.50 -9.03
CA ASN A 67 -2.62 5.67 -7.83
C ASN A 67 -2.83 6.48 -6.54
N ASP A 68 -2.70 7.81 -6.59
CA ASP A 68 -2.93 8.71 -5.44
C ASP A 68 -4.37 9.24 -5.38
N VAL A 69 -5.15 9.05 -6.45
CA VAL A 69 -6.55 9.49 -6.47
C VAL A 69 -7.40 8.49 -5.70
N ALA A 70 -7.82 8.84 -4.49
CA ALA A 70 -8.62 7.97 -3.62
C ALA A 70 -9.88 7.38 -4.31
N GLY A 71 -10.49 8.11 -5.26
CA GLY A 71 -11.63 7.64 -6.03
C GLY A 71 -11.33 6.52 -7.05
N ASN A 72 -10.06 6.28 -7.38
CA ASN A 72 -9.63 5.20 -8.27
C ASN A 72 -9.52 3.86 -7.53
N TRP A 73 -9.47 3.87 -6.20
CA TRP A 73 -9.44 2.68 -5.37
C TRP A 73 -10.84 2.14 -5.08
N CYS A 74 -10.97 0.82 -5.02
CA CYS A 74 -12.23 0.14 -4.70
C CYS A 74 -12.01 -0.93 -3.63
N ASN A 75 -13.12 -1.49 -3.12
CA ASN A 75 -13.07 -2.60 -2.18
C ASN A 75 -12.53 -3.87 -2.89
N GLY A 76 -11.43 -4.41 -2.38
CA GLY A 76 -10.77 -5.63 -2.87
C GLY A 76 -11.26 -6.92 -2.18
N GLY A 77 -12.23 -6.82 -1.28
CA GLY A 77 -12.84 -7.91 -0.54
C GLY A 77 -12.06 -8.30 0.72
N VAL A 78 -12.39 -9.47 1.28
CA VAL A 78 -11.79 -9.98 2.54
C VAL A 78 -10.37 -10.56 2.39
N GLY A 79 -9.70 -10.22 1.28
CA GLY A 79 -8.38 -10.73 0.92
C GLY A 79 -8.36 -12.21 0.56
N THR A 80 -7.47 -12.58 -0.37
CA THR A 80 -7.19 -13.98 -0.70
C THR A 80 -5.73 -14.28 -0.36
N PRO A 81 -5.41 -14.82 0.84
CA PRO A 81 -4.02 -15.03 1.24
C PRO A 81 -3.21 -15.76 0.15
N ARG A 82 -2.12 -15.12 -0.31
CA ARG A 82 -1.23 -15.53 -1.42
C ARG A 82 -1.76 -15.40 -2.85
N ALA A 83 -3.03 -15.06 -3.07
CA ALA A 83 -3.53 -14.71 -4.39
C ALA A 83 -3.69 -13.20 -4.54
N ALA A 84 -3.53 -12.70 -5.76
CA ALA A 84 -3.79 -11.29 -6.05
C ALA A 84 -5.27 -10.98 -5.84
N ASN A 85 -5.58 -9.81 -5.27
CA ASN A 85 -6.95 -9.33 -5.19
C ASN A 85 -7.45 -8.98 -6.60
N ASP A 86 -8.75 -9.09 -6.82
CA ASP A 86 -9.37 -8.69 -8.08
C ASP A 86 -9.19 -7.19 -8.33
N ALA A 87 -9.02 -6.79 -9.60
CA ALA A 87 -8.93 -5.40 -10.01
C ALA A 87 -10.27 -4.65 -9.87
N CYS A 88 -10.21 -3.32 -9.75
CA CYS A 88 -11.41 -2.48 -9.77
C CYS A 88 -12.16 -2.58 -11.10
N MET A 89 -13.49 -2.60 -11.02
CA MET A 89 -14.39 -2.59 -12.19
C MET A 89 -14.14 -3.72 -13.20
N GLY A 90 -13.85 -4.95 -12.78
CA GLY A 90 -13.71 -6.03 -13.77
C GLY A 90 -13.43 -7.47 -13.34
N GLY A 91 -13.80 -7.87 -12.12
CA GLY A 91 -14.05 -9.29 -11.78
C GLY A 91 -15.55 -9.63 -11.75
N GLY A 92 -16.40 -8.83 -12.42
CA GLY A 92 -17.83 -9.09 -12.51
C GLY A 92 -18.13 -10.15 -13.56
N GLY A 93 -18.23 -11.41 -13.14
CA GLY A 93 -18.77 -12.50 -13.95
C GLY A 93 -19.66 -13.43 -13.13
N GLY A 94 -20.98 -13.20 -13.20
CA GLY A 94 -22.06 -14.21 -13.10
C GLY A 94 -22.18 -15.04 -11.83
#